data_AF-A0AA41ARY6-F1
#
_entry.id   AF-A0AA41ARY6-F1
#
_cell.length_a   1.000
_cell.length_b   1.000
_cell.length_c   1.000
_cell.angle_alpha   90.00
_cell.angle_beta   90.00
_cell.angle_gamma   90.00
#
_symmetry.space_group_name_H-M   'P 1'
#
loop_
_entity.id
_entity.type
_entity.pdbx_description
1 polymer ?
#
loop_
_entity_poly.entity_id
_entity_poly.type
_entity_poly.pdbx_seq_one_letter_code
_entity_poly.pdbx_strand_id
1 'polypeptide(L)' 'MNEVTNPELGEKLGLAPGDTVEMVSDEWDFVAPKGERGKITHFHLDGGMIFAYVLFGDAHFPFTSDEIQKVVEVERP' A
#
# COMPACT_ATOMS: atom_id res chain seq x y z
N MET A 1 -13.03 14.17 10.56
CA MET A 1 -13.13 13.97 9.11
C MET A 1 -13.35 12.50 8.90
N ASN A 2 -14.43 12.10 8.24
CA ASN A 2 -14.60 10.68 7.87
C ASN A 2 -13.63 10.44 6.71
N GLU A 3 -12.54 9.72 6.97
CA GLU A 3 -11.70 9.19 5.89
C GLU A 3 -12.58 8.26 5.07
N VAL A 4 -13.00 8.73 3.90
CA VAL A 4 -13.75 7.92 2.94
C VAL A 4 -12.72 6.97 2.34
N THR A 5 -12.60 5.77 2.92
CA THR A 5 -11.91 4.65 2.28
C THR A 5 -12.61 4.45 0.94
N ASN A 6 -11.89 4.67 -0.15
CA ASN A 6 -12.45 4.60 -1.50
C ASN A 6 -11.96 3.29 -2.15
N PRO A 7 -12.60 2.14 -1.86
CA PRO A 7 -12.10 0.83 -2.28
C PRO A 7 -11.97 0.69 -3.80
N GLU A 8 -12.82 1.40 -4.56
CA GLU A 8 -12.77 1.46 -6.04
C GLU A 8 -11.42 1.98 -6.58
N LEU A 9 -10.67 2.77 -5.80
CA LEU A 9 -9.33 3.21 -6.18
C LEU A 9 -8.32 2.08 -6.07
N GLY A 10 -8.45 1.23 -5.05
CA GLY A 10 -7.61 0.04 -4.88
C GLY A 10 -7.81 -0.95 -6.02
N GLU A 11 -9.04 -1.15 -6.48
CA GLU A 11 -9.36 -2.05 -7.59
C GLU A 11 -8.60 -1.69 -8.88
N LYS A 12 -8.38 -0.39 -9.14
CA LYS A 12 -7.58 0.07 -10.29
C LYS A 12 -6.11 -0.33 -10.19
N LEU A 13 -5.61 -0.54 -8.98
CA LEU A 13 -4.25 -0.98 -8.69
C LEU A 13 -4.16 -2.50 -8.47
N GLY A 14 -5.28 -3.23 -8.48
CA GLY A 14 -5.32 -4.64 -8.08
C GLY A 14 -5.06 -4.87 -6.58
N LEU A 15 -5.32 -3.85 -5.76
CA LEU A 15 -5.07 -3.82 -4.32
C LEU A 15 -6.38 -3.61 -3.55
N ALA A 16 -6.43 -4.09 -2.31
CA ALA A 16 -7.56 -3.91 -1.42
C ALA A 16 -7.10 -3.53 -0.01
N PRO A 17 -7.93 -2.82 0.78
CA PRO A 17 -7.66 -2.64 2.20
C PRO A 17 -7.50 -4.00 2.88
N GLY A 18 -6.43 -4.17 3.63
CA GLY A 18 -6.06 -5.40 4.29
C GLY A 18 -5.07 -6.28 3.54
N ASP A 19 -4.79 -6.00 2.27
CA ASP A 19 -3.72 -6.68 1.54
C ASP A 19 -2.35 -6.41 2.18
N THR A 20 -1.51 -7.44 2.21
CA THR A 20 -0.10 -7.31 2.53
C THR A 20 0.67 -6.91 1.28
N VAL A 21 1.48 -5.86 1.42
CA VAL A 21 2.38 -5.38 0.38
C VAL A 21 3.81 -5.37 0.89
N GLU A 22 4.76 -5.38 -0.02
CA GLU A 22 6.19 -5.29 0.26
C GLU A 22 6.77 -4.06 -0.44
N MET A 23 7.68 -3.34 0.24
CA MET A 23 8.42 -2.22 -0.35
C MET A 23 9.37 -2.73 -1.43
N VAL A 24 9.32 -2.13 -2.62
CA VAL A 24 10.24 -2.46 -3.72
C VAL A 24 11.21 -1.34 -4.07
N SER A 25 10.92 -0.12 -3.63
CA SER A 25 11.79 1.06 -3.76
C SER A 25 12.70 1.24 -2.53
N ASP A 26 13.89 1.79 -2.74
CA ASP A 26 14.86 2.21 -1.72
C ASP A 26 14.75 3.70 -1.35
N GLU A 27 13.92 4.47 -2.08
CA GLU A 27 13.72 5.91 -1.83
C GLU A 27 13.13 6.20 -0.43
N TRP A 28 12.48 5.21 0.17
CA TRP A 28 11.78 5.30 1.45
C TRP A 28 12.45 4.51 2.58
N ASP A 29 13.73 4.16 2.46
CA ASP A 29 14.44 3.35 3.46
C ASP A 29 14.39 3.93 4.89
N PHE A 30 14.15 5.23 5.05
CA PHE A 30 13.96 5.89 6.35
C PHE A 30 12.56 5.66 6.98
N VAL A 31 11.56 5.29 6.17
CA VAL A 31 10.20 4.90 6.59
C VAL A 31 10.11 3.38 6.71
N ALA A 32 10.48 2.68 5.65
CA ALA A 32 10.42 1.23 5.55
C ALA A 32 11.49 0.77 4.55
N PRO A 33 12.42 -0.11 4.95
CA PRO A 33 13.46 -0.59 4.04
C PRO A 33 12.86 -1.41 2.90
N LYS A 34 13.55 -1.46 1.77
CA LYS A 34 13.18 -2.39 0.69
C LYS A 34 13.03 -3.83 1.20
N GLY A 35 11.92 -4.48 0.84
CA GLY A 35 11.54 -5.82 1.33
C GLY A 35 10.71 -5.81 2.62
N GLU A 36 10.54 -4.66 3.28
CA GLU A 36 9.67 -4.54 4.45
C GLU A 36 8.21 -4.71 4.04
N ARG A 37 7.45 -5.43 4.89
CA ARG A 37 6.05 -5.73 4.63
C ARG A 37 5.11 -4.87 5.47
N GLY A 38 4.11 -4.33 4.81
CA GLY A 38 3.09 -3.49 5.43
C GLY A 38 1.70 -3.90 4.99
N LYS A 39 0.69 -3.31 5.63
CA LYS A 39 -0.72 -3.61 5.35
C LYS A 39 -1.42 -2.40 4.77
N ILE A 40 -2.12 -2.57 3.65
CA ILE A 40 -2.94 -1.49 3.09
C ILE A 40 -4.10 -1.19 4.03
N THR A 41 -4.35 0.10 4.24
CA THR A 41 -5.43 0.58 5.10
C THR A 41 -6.51 1.32 4.32
N HIS A 42 -6.10 2.19 3.39
CA HIS A 42 -7.01 2.97 2.56
C HIS A 42 -6.30 3.50 1.30
N PHE A 43 -7.06 4.17 0.44
CA PHE A 43 -6.56 4.76 -0.79
C PHE A 43 -7.01 6.21 -0.91
N HIS A 44 -6.18 7.05 -1.52
CA HIS A 44 -6.48 8.45 -1.80
C HIS A 44 -6.13 8.79 -3.25
N LEU A 45 -6.96 9.61 -3.90
CA LEU A 45 -6.68 10.13 -5.23
C LEU A 45 -6.27 11.60 -5.09
N ASP A 46 -5.03 11.92 -5.44
CA ASP A 46 -4.52 13.29 -5.45
C ASP A 46 -3.87 13.59 -6.80
N GLY A 47 -4.22 14.73 -7.41
CA GLY A 47 -3.66 15.16 -8.70
C GLY A 47 -3.81 14.18 -9.87
N GLY A 48 -4.73 13.20 -9.80
CA GLY A 48 -4.87 12.13 -10.79
C GLY A 48 -4.05 10.87 -10.51
N MET A 49 -3.29 10.85 -9.42
CA MET A 49 -2.50 9.71 -8.95
C MET A 49 -3.15 9.05 -7.74
N ILE A 50 -3.19 7.72 -7.72
CA ILE A 50 -3.75 6.95 -6.60
C ILE A 50 -2.61 6.57 -5.67
N PHE A 51 -2.75 6.95 -4.41
CA PHE A 51 -1.87 6.55 -3.32
C PHE A 51 -2.53 5.47 -2.46
N ALA A 52 -1.81 4.39 -2.23
CA ALA A 52 -2.15 3.36 -1.27
C ALA A 52 -1.49 3.70 0.07
N TYR A 53 -2.29 3.83 1.13
CA TYR A 53 -1.77 4.07 2.47
C TYR A 53 -1.45 2.76 3.15
N VAL A 54 -0.17 2.56 3.45
CA VAL A 54 0.37 1.34 4.04
C VAL A 54 0.75 1.61 5.49
N LEU A 55 0.30 0.73 6.38
CA LEU A 55 0.68 0.73 7.78
C LEU A 55 2.01 -0.01 7.95
N PHE A 56 3.04 0.72 8.39
CA PHE A 56 4.32 0.19 8.84
C PHE A 56 4.50 0.56 10.32
N GLY A 57 4.66 -0.44 11.18
CA GLY A 57 4.60 -0.23 12.63
C GLY A 57 3.26 0.40 13.04
N ASP A 58 3.32 1.60 13.62
CA ASP A 58 2.15 2.35 14.12
C ASP A 58 1.77 3.56 13.25
N ALA A 59 2.40 3.73 12.07
CA ALA A 59 2.22 4.89 11.21
C ALA A 59 1.82 4.53 9.77
N HIS A 60 1.02 5.40 9.16
CA HIS A 60 0.52 5.24 7.79
C HIS A 60 1.29 6.15 6.86
N PHE A 61 1.75 5.59 5.74
CA PHE A 61 2.47 6.33 4.71
C PHE A 61 1.85 6.09 3.34
N PRO A 62 1.72 7.13 2.51
CA PRO A 62 1.21 7.01 1.15
C PRO A 62 2.30 6.48 0.21
N PHE A 63 1.96 5.48 -0.59
CA PHE A 63 2.82 4.93 -1.64
C PHE A 63 2.08 4.78 -2.97
N THR A 64 2.79 4.94 -4.07
CA THR A 64 2.29 4.64 -5.41
C THR A 64 2.45 3.15 -5.73
N SER A 65 1.77 2.67 -6.77
CA SER A 65 1.80 1.25 -7.16
C SER A 65 3.17 0.75 -7.64
N ASP A 66 4.10 1.65 -7.96
CA ASP A 66 5.48 1.32 -8.35
C ASP A 66 6.43 1.23 -7.16
N GLU A 67 6.06 1.77 -6.00
CA GLU A 67 6.86 1.72 -4.77
C GLU A 67 6.59 0.47 -3.91
N ILE A 68 5.42 -0.15 -4.10
CA ILE A 68 4.96 -1.32 -3.36
C ILE A 68 4.47 -2.43 -4.27
N GLN A 69 4.60 -3.68 -3.82
CA GLN A 69 4.11 -4.85 -4.54
C GLN A 69 3.24 -5.72 -3.63
N LYS A 70 2.09 -6.19 -4.14
CA LYS A 70 1.24 -7.14 -3.41
C LYS A 70 1.96 -8.46 -3.19
N VAL A 71 1.96 -8.91 -1.93
CA VAL A 71 2.46 -10.23 -1.55
C VAL A 71 1.31 -11.23 -1.72
N VAL A 72 1.46 -12.15 -2.67
CA VAL A 72 0.53 -13.28 -2.84
C VAL A 72 1.11 -14.45 -2.07
N GLU A 73 0.57 -14.74 -0.89
CA GLU A 73 0.88 -15.98 -0.19
C GLU A 73 0.27 -17.14 -0.98
N VAL A 74 1.11 -17.81 -1.77
CA VAL A 74 0.71 -19.05 -2.44
C VAL A 74 0.62 -20.12 -1.36
N GLU A 75 -0.59 -20.41 -0.89
CA GLU A 75 -0.84 -21.61 -0.10
C GLU A 75 -0.39 -22.82 -0.94
N ARG A 76 0.70 -23.48 -0.52
CA ARG A 76 1.10 -24.73 -1.16
C ARG A 76 0.03 -25.78 -0.82
N PRO A 77 -0.40 -26.58 -1.82
CA PRO A 77 -1.37 -27.65 -1.62
C PRO A 77 -0.89 -28.74 -0.68
#